data_AF-A0A7R9YUZ1-F1
#
_entry.id   AF-A0A7R9YUZ1-F1
#
_cell.length_a   1.000
_cell.length_b   1.000
_cell.length_c   1.000
_cell.angle_alpha   90.00
_cell.angle_beta   90.00
_cell.angle_gamma   90.00
#
_symmetry.space_group_name_H-M   'P 1'
#
loop_
_entity.id
_entity.type
_entity.pdbx_description
1 polymer ?
#
loop_
_entity_poly.entity_id
_entity_poly.type
_entity_poly.pdbx_seq_one_letter_code
_entity_poly.pdbx_strand_id
1 'polypeptide(L)'
;MRGQVAMSAELEAASNALCNNQVPDAWQRAAYPSLKPLASWVANFRRRVDVLADWLYTGQPAAFWLPGLFFPQGFLTAVLQNHARMSRTPIDRLAFCFDVLPRAADGAAAPAGGHGSRDSKDLPGSVTSGVIVTGLHLEGAGWDERTCALAPPRPRQMTAPLPPVHFRPEEVPAGGCTAGDSDGGMYACPLYKTSVRAGVLSTTGQSTNFVMHVQLPCAAGTDASTYVLSGVAALCALDGDE
;
A
#
# COMPACT_ATOMS: atom_id res chain seq x y z
N MET A 1 35.18 -15.14 -2.86
CA MET A 1 34.81 -16.26 -1.97
C MET A 1 36.08 -16.89 -1.39
N ARG A 2 36.10 -17.30 -0.11
CA ARG A 2 37.29 -17.90 0.53
C ARG A 2 37.51 -19.40 0.21
N GLY A 3 36.85 -19.97 -0.80
CA GLY A 3 37.17 -21.30 -1.36
C GLY A 3 37.00 -22.52 -0.43
N GLN A 4 36.42 -22.35 0.76
CA GLN A 4 36.28 -23.39 1.78
C GLN A 4 35.04 -24.28 1.61
N VAL A 5 34.19 -23.97 0.63
CA VAL A 5 32.95 -24.70 0.33
C VAL A 5 32.91 -24.96 -1.17
N ALA A 6 32.53 -26.18 -1.57
CA ALA A 6 32.36 -26.52 -2.98
C ALA A 6 31.26 -25.64 -3.61
N MET A 7 31.54 -25.07 -4.79
CA MET A 7 30.62 -24.18 -5.48
C MET A 7 29.45 -24.98 -6.05
N SER A 8 28.25 -24.79 -5.47
CA SER A 8 27.01 -25.36 -6.00
C SER A 8 26.44 -24.46 -7.10
N ALA A 9 25.60 -25.02 -7.97
CA ALA A 9 24.91 -24.27 -9.02
C ALA A 9 24.08 -23.11 -8.45
N GLU A 10 23.47 -23.28 -7.28
CA GLU A 10 22.72 -22.22 -6.59
C GLU A 10 23.61 -21.07 -6.13
N LEU A 11 24.79 -21.37 -5.58
CA LEU A 11 25.76 -20.36 -5.15
C LEU A 11 26.37 -19.62 -6.34
N GLU A 12 26.60 -20.31 -7.45
CA GLU A 12 27.06 -19.69 -8.70
C GLU A 12 26.00 -18.74 -9.29
N ALA A 13 24.75 -19.20 -9.37
CA ALA A 13 23.64 -18.35 -9.83
C ALA A 13 23.47 -17.11 -8.94
N ALA A 14 23.52 -17.28 -7.62
CA ALA A 14 23.47 -16.16 -6.69
C ALA A 14 24.66 -15.21 -6.87
N SER A 15 25.88 -15.73 -7.02
CA SER A 15 27.06 -14.89 -7.26
C SER A 15 26.93 -14.08 -8.54
N ASN A 16 26.45 -14.69 -9.62
CA ASN A 16 26.23 -14.01 -10.90
C ASN A 16 25.16 -12.91 -10.79
N ALA A 17 24.04 -13.18 -10.11
CA ALA A 17 23.01 -12.18 -9.86
C ALA A 17 23.56 -10.98 -9.07
N LEU A 18 24.33 -11.24 -8.01
CA LEU A 18 24.95 -10.18 -7.20
C LEU A 18 25.91 -9.32 -8.02
N CYS A 19 26.76 -9.93 -8.85
CA CYS A 19 27.67 -9.20 -9.76
C CYS A 19 26.91 -8.32 -10.78
N ASN A 20 25.68 -8.70 -11.14
CA ASN A 20 24.85 -8.00 -12.11
C ASN A 20 23.82 -7.06 -11.48
N ASN A 21 23.96 -6.71 -10.18
CA ASN A 21 23.01 -5.85 -9.45
C ASN A 21 21.56 -6.39 -9.47
N GLN A 22 21.41 -7.71 -9.48
CA GLN A 22 20.13 -8.42 -9.45
C GLN A 22 19.95 -9.14 -8.12
N VAL A 23 18.70 -9.21 -7.66
CA VAL A 23 18.37 -10.00 -6.46
C VAL A 23 18.39 -11.48 -6.84
N PRO A 24 19.14 -12.34 -6.14
CA PRO A 24 19.13 -13.78 -6.42
C PRO A 24 17.73 -14.40 -6.36
N ASP A 25 17.40 -15.27 -7.31
CA ASP A 25 16.08 -15.92 -7.38
C ASP A 25 15.71 -16.69 -6.11
N ALA A 26 16.71 -17.32 -5.48
CA ALA A 26 16.53 -18.02 -4.22
C ALA A 26 16.00 -17.09 -3.10
N TRP A 27 16.42 -15.83 -3.09
CA TRP A 27 15.92 -14.83 -2.14
C TRP A 27 14.55 -14.32 -2.55
N GLN A 28 14.33 -14.06 -3.84
CA GLN A 28 13.04 -13.59 -4.35
C GLN A 28 11.89 -14.55 -3.99
N ARG A 29 12.13 -15.87 -4.04
CA ARG A 29 11.13 -16.90 -3.65
C ARG A 29 10.65 -16.80 -2.20
N ALA A 30 11.48 -16.27 -1.30
CA ALA A 30 11.16 -16.10 0.12
C ALA A 30 10.86 -14.63 0.48
N ALA A 31 11.03 -13.70 -0.46
CA ALA A 31 10.92 -12.27 -0.25
C ALA A 31 9.56 -11.72 -0.69
N TYR A 32 9.35 -10.45 -0.37
CA TYR A 32 8.22 -9.68 -0.85
C TYR A 32 8.38 -9.41 -2.36
N PRO A 33 7.28 -9.32 -3.13
CA PRO A 33 7.34 -8.96 -4.53
C PRO A 33 8.03 -7.61 -4.74
N SER A 34 9.01 -7.56 -5.63
CA SER A 34 9.76 -6.34 -5.96
C SER A 34 10.37 -6.44 -7.35
N LEU A 35 10.44 -5.31 -8.05
CA LEU A 35 11.16 -5.17 -9.31
C LEU A 35 12.45 -4.35 -9.15
N LYS A 36 12.83 -4.02 -7.91
CA LYS A 36 13.98 -3.19 -7.62
C LYS A 36 15.30 -3.91 -7.93
N PRO A 37 16.33 -3.20 -8.44
CA PRO A 37 17.67 -3.74 -8.51
C PRO A 37 18.22 -3.98 -7.11
N LEU A 38 19.29 -4.80 -7.00
CA LEU A 38 19.80 -5.30 -5.73
C LEU A 38 20.08 -4.20 -4.71
N ALA A 39 20.77 -3.12 -5.10
CA ALA A 39 21.12 -2.03 -4.19
C ALA A 39 19.87 -1.41 -3.53
N SER A 40 18.88 -1.03 -4.34
CA SER A 40 17.62 -0.43 -3.90
C SER A 40 16.75 -1.44 -3.13
N TRP A 41 16.79 -2.71 -3.53
CA TRP A 41 16.10 -3.79 -2.83
C TRP A 41 16.64 -4.00 -1.42
N VAL A 42 17.97 -3.98 -1.23
CA VAL A 42 18.60 -4.10 0.10
C VAL A 42 18.22 -2.91 0.99
N ALA A 43 18.25 -1.69 0.46
CA ALA A 43 17.81 -0.51 1.19
C ALA A 43 16.33 -0.60 1.61
N ASN A 44 15.45 -1.04 0.69
CA ASN A 44 14.03 -1.25 0.98
C ASN A 44 13.81 -2.36 2.01
N PHE A 45 14.54 -3.48 1.90
CA PHE A 45 14.48 -4.58 2.87
C PHE A 45 14.90 -4.13 4.26
N ARG A 46 16.00 -3.38 4.37
CA ARG A 46 16.45 -2.80 5.64
C ARG A 46 15.37 -1.91 6.25
N ARG A 47 14.79 -1.00 5.46
CA ARG A 47 13.70 -0.11 5.93
C ARG A 47 12.50 -0.90 6.46
N ARG A 48 12.14 -2.03 5.83
CA ARG A 48 11.06 -2.91 6.32
C ARG A 48 11.39 -3.51 7.68
N VAL A 49 12.62 -4.00 7.84
CA VAL A 49 13.10 -4.54 9.13
C VAL A 49 13.07 -3.46 10.20
N ASP A 50 13.56 -2.26 9.89
CA ASP A 50 13.59 -1.13 10.83
C ASP A 50 12.17 -0.72 11.28
N VAL A 51 11.21 -0.62 10.34
CA VAL A 51 9.80 -0.30 10.66
C VAL A 51 9.14 -1.40 11.51
N LEU A 52 9.40 -2.68 11.21
CA LEU A 52 8.86 -3.78 12.00
C LEU A 52 9.49 -3.85 13.40
N ALA A 53 10.80 -3.57 13.50
CA ALA A 53 11.49 -3.51 14.77
C ALA A 53 10.97 -2.35 15.62
N ASP A 54 10.78 -1.17 15.03
CA ASP A 54 10.17 -0.04 15.73
C ASP A 54 8.77 -0.42 16.24
N TRP A 55 7.89 -0.94 15.38
CA TRP A 55 6.56 -1.39 15.80
C TRP A 55 6.63 -2.41 16.96
N LEU A 56 7.59 -3.35 16.92
CA LEU A 56 7.77 -4.34 18.00
C LEU A 56 8.16 -3.69 19.34
N TYR A 57 9.09 -2.72 19.33
CA TYR A 57 9.66 -2.16 20.56
C TYR A 57 8.90 -0.95 21.10
N THR A 58 8.29 -0.15 20.22
CA THR A 58 7.67 1.11 20.59
C THR A 58 6.14 1.09 20.51
N GLY A 59 5.58 0.05 19.89
CA GLY A 59 4.15 -0.17 19.80
C GLY A 59 3.57 0.30 18.46
N GLN A 60 2.24 0.29 18.37
CA GLN A 60 1.55 0.51 17.11
C GLN A 60 1.85 1.90 16.52
N PRO A 61 2.27 2.00 15.25
CA PRO A 61 2.52 3.28 14.61
C PRO A 61 1.20 4.02 14.35
N ALA A 62 1.23 5.36 14.39
CA ALA A 62 0.08 6.19 14.01
C ALA A 62 -0.31 6.04 12.53
N ALA A 63 0.65 5.73 11.66
CA ALA A 63 0.43 5.46 10.24
C ALA A 63 1.22 4.24 9.80
N PHE A 64 0.59 3.38 9.01
CA PHE A 64 1.18 2.17 8.48
C PHE A 64 1.76 2.43 7.08
N TRP A 65 3.05 2.14 6.92
CA TRP A 65 3.66 2.04 5.61
C TRP A 65 3.23 0.72 4.95
N LEU A 66 2.04 0.73 4.31
CA LEU A 66 1.43 -0.45 3.70
C LEU A 66 2.37 -1.19 2.74
N PRO A 67 3.18 -0.51 1.90
CA PRO A 67 4.18 -1.18 1.07
C PRO A 67 5.19 -1.99 1.87
N GLY A 68 5.48 -1.62 3.12
CA GLY A 68 6.44 -2.28 3.99
C GLY A 68 5.99 -3.65 4.47
N LEU A 69 4.69 -3.94 4.41
CA LEU A 69 4.13 -5.24 4.78
C LEU A 69 4.37 -6.29 3.69
N PHE A 70 4.67 -7.52 4.10
CA PHE A 70 4.79 -8.65 3.18
C PHE A 70 3.44 -9.02 2.55
N PHE A 71 2.36 -8.91 3.35
CA PHE A 71 1.01 -9.28 2.97
C PHE A 71 -0.02 -8.20 3.35
N PRO A 72 -0.12 -7.12 2.56
CA PRO A 72 -1.08 -6.03 2.78
C PRO A 72 -2.54 -6.48 2.92
N GLN A 73 -2.99 -7.46 2.12
CA GLN A 73 -4.39 -7.91 2.14
C GLN A 73 -4.79 -8.55 3.47
N GLY A 74 -3.90 -9.36 4.06
CA GLY A 74 -4.12 -9.96 5.37
C GLY A 74 -4.17 -8.92 6.48
N PHE A 75 -3.32 -7.89 6.41
CA PHE A 75 -3.36 -6.76 7.33
C PHE A 75 -4.69 -6.00 7.25
N LEU A 76 -5.14 -5.64 6.05
CA LEU A 76 -6.40 -4.93 5.84
C LEU A 76 -7.61 -5.77 6.29
N THR A 77 -7.57 -7.08 6.06
CA THR A 77 -8.59 -8.01 6.57
C THR A 77 -8.57 -8.06 8.10
N ALA A 78 -7.40 -8.07 8.74
CA ALA A 78 -7.28 -8.02 10.20
C ALA A 78 -7.86 -6.71 10.78
N VAL A 79 -7.68 -5.58 10.10
CA VAL A 79 -8.32 -4.31 10.47
C VAL A 79 -9.85 -4.43 10.45
N LEU A 80 -10.42 -4.98 9.36
CA LEU A 80 -11.87 -5.23 9.27
C LEU A 80 -12.36 -6.20 10.34
N GLN A 81 -11.63 -7.29 10.60
CA GLN A 81 -11.97 -8.26 11.64
C GLN A 81 -11.96 -7.63 13.05
N ASN A 82 -10.97 -6.79 13.34
CA ASN A 82 -10.90 -6.09 14.62
C ASN A 82 -12.08 -5.12 14.77
N HIS A 83 -12.40 -4.36 13.73
CA HIS A 83 -13.58 -3.50 13.75
C HIS A 83 -14.87 -4.30 13.92
N ALA A 84 -15.08 -5.37 13.15
CA ALA A 84 -16.25 -6.24 13.24
C ALA A 84 -16.49 -6.75 14.67
N ARG A 85 -15.42 -7.17 15.36
CA ARG A 85 -15.48 -7.60 16.76
C ARG A 85 -15.87 -6.48 17.72
N MET A 86 -15.34 -5.26 17.50
CA MET A 86 -15.63 -4.10 18.34
C MET A 86 -17.04 -3.56 18.12
N SER A 87 -17.48 -3.46 16.87
CA SER A 87 -18.80 -2.92 16.49
C SER A 87 -19.93 -3.95 16.55
N ARG A 88 -19.61 -5.25 16.71
CA ARG A 88 -20.54 -6.38 16.59
C ARG A 88 -21.27 -6.43 15.24
N THR A 89 -20.62 -5.92 14.20
CA THR A 89 -21.11 -5.97 12.82
C THR A 89 -20.46 -7.17 12.12
N PRO A 90 -21.22 -8.01 11.40
CA PRO A 90 -20.65 -9.05 10.56
C PRO A 90 -19.65 -8.48 9.55
N ILE A 91 -18.50 -9.14 9.36
CA ILE A 91 -17.41 -8.64 8.49
C ILE A 91 -17.83 -8.52 7.02
N ASP A 92 -18.76 -9.34 6.55
CA ASP A 92 -19.34 -9.32 5.21
C ASP A 92 -20.16 -8.05 4.92
N ARG A 93 -20.52 -7.30 5.96
CA ARG A 93 -21.16 -5.99 5.85
C ARG A 93 -20.17 -4.84 6.00
N LEU A 94 -18.87 -5.10 6.11
CA LEU A 94 -17.88 -4.04 6.25
C LEU A 94 -17.08 -3.87 4.95
N ALA A 95 -16.86 -2.63 4.57
CA ALA A 95 -15.86 -2.27 3.56
C ALA A 95 -15.12 -1.01 4.00
N PHE A 96 -14.03 -0.70 3.29
CA PHE A 96 -13.30 0.54 3.52
C PHE A 96 -13.91 1.70 2.74
N CYS A 97 -14.12 2.80 3.45
CA CYS A 97 -14.21 4.14 2.90
C CYS A 97 -12.84 4.83 3.04
N PHE A 98 -12.56 5.77 2.15
CA PHE A 98 -11.23 6.35 2.01
C PHE A 98 -11.28 7.86 2.09
N ASP A 99 -10.47 8.44 2.97
CA ASP A 99 -10.22 9.88 2.98
C ASP A 99 -8.74 10.13 2.68
N VAL A 100 -8.44 10.86 1.62
CA VAL A 100 -7.06 11.28 1.35
C VAL A 100 -6.73 12.48 2.24
N LEU A 101 -5.68 12.34 3.04
CA LEU A 101 -5.25 13.33 4.02
C LEU A 101 -4.24 14.31 3.39
N PRO A 102 -4.24 15.58 3.79
CA PRO A 102 -3.22 16.54 3.39
C PRO A 102 -1.81 16.06 3.78
N ARG A 103 -0.83 16.36 2.94
CA ARG A 103 0.58 16.09 3.26
C ARG A 103 1.04 17.09 4.32
N ALA A 104 1.78 16.61 5.33
CA ALA A 104 2.37 17.51 6.32
C ALA A 104 3.39 18.44 5.63
N ALA A 105 3.42 19.72 6.04
CA ALA A 105 4.20 20.79 5.41
C ALA A 105 5.71 20.52 5.31
N ASP A 106 6.23 19.57 6.09
CA ASP A 106 7.67 19.32 6.22
C ASP A 106 8.18 18.18 5.31
N GLY A 107 7.36 17.68 4.38
CA GLY A 107 7.75 16.60 3.46
C GLY A 107 7.98 15.23 4.13
N ALA A 108 7.98 15.19 5.47
CA ALA A 108 7.91 13.98 6.25
C ALA A 108 6.56 13.30 5.98
N ALA A 109 6.61 12.04 5.56
CA ALA A 109 5.47 11.15 5.72
C ALA A 109 4.94 11.31 7.15
N ALA A 110 3.61 11.35 7.32
CA ALA A 110 2.94 11.43 8.63
C ALA A 110 3.75 10.67 9.68
N PRO A 111 4.04 11.29 10.85
CA PRO A 111 5.21 10.97 11.66
C PRO A 111 5.35 9.47 11.83
N ALA A 112 6.34 8.91 11.15
CA ALA A 112 6.72 7.49 11.26
C ALA A 112 7.21 7.14 12.68
N GLY A 113 7.23 8.10 13.62
CA GLY A 113 7.58 7.92 15.02
C GLY A 113 6.56 8.50 16.01
N GLY A 114 5.34 8.82 15.57
CA GLY A 114 4.26 9.13 16.51
C GLY A 114 3.68 7.84 17.05
N HIS A 115 4.12 7.40 18.24
CA HIS A 115 3.44 6.30 18.92
C HIS A 115 2.02 6.76 19.25
N GLY A 116 1.02 5.99 18.84
CA GLY A 116 -0.34 6.19 19.34
C GLY A 116 -0.27 6.14 20.86
N SER A 117 -0.68 7.23 21.53
CA SER A 117 -0.73 7.25 22.99
C SER A 117 -1.45 5.99 23.47
N ARG A 118 -0.85 5.28 24.45
CA ARG A 118 -1.46 4.11 25.11
C ARG A 118 -2.79 4.45 25.80
N ASP A 119 -3.14 5.74 25.87
CA ASP A 119 -4.34 6.26 26.52
C ASP A 119 -5.49 6.48 25.53
N SER A 120 -5.73 5.56 24.60
CA SER A 120 -6.97 5.51 23.80
C SER A 120 -8.22 5.15 24.63
N LYS A 121 -8.20 5.40 25.95
CA LYS A 121 -9.25 5.01 26.90
C LYS A 121 -10.16 6.16 27.35
N ASP A 122 -9.80 7.41 27.11
CA ASP A 122 -10.52 8.56 27.67
C ASP A 122 -11.24 9.41 26.62
N LEU A 123 -12.07 8.79 25.78
CA LEU A 123 -13.20 9.51 25.21
C LEU A 123 -14.41 8.57 25.03
N PRO A 124 -15.56 8.84 25.69
CA PRO A 124 -16.78 8.07 25.47
C PRO A 124 -17.26 8.33 24.03
N GLY A 125 -17.06 7.36 23.15
CA GLY A 125 -17.39 7.43 21.71
C GLY A 125 -16.20 7.33 20.74
N SER A 126 -14.94 7.24 21.21
CA SER A 126 -13.77 7.17 20.31
C SER A 126 -13.46 5.75 19.85
N VAL A 127 -14.18 5.28 18.84
CA VAL A 127 -13.64 4.28 17.91
C VAL A 127 -12.79 5.07 16.91
N THR A 128 -11.47 5.08 17.05
CA THR A 128 -10.58 5.41 15.92
C THR A 128 -10.71 4.28 14.89
N SER A 129 -11.81 4.28 14.15
CA SER A 129 -12.31 3.17 13.32
C SER A 129 -11.54 3.10 12.01
N GLY A 130 -10.25 2.78 12.04
CA GLY A 130 -9.46 2.67 10.82
C GLY A 130 -7.96 2.71 11.01
N VAL A 131 -7.26 2.78 9.87
CA VAL A 131 -5.81 2.89 9.81
C VAL A 131 -5.40 3.95 8.79
N ILE A 132 -4.38 4.74 9.12
CA ILE A 132 -3.76 5.65 8.17
C ILE A 132 -2.70 4.86 7.39
N VAL A 133 -2.77 4.91 6.07
CA VAL A 133 -1.86 4.22 5.14
C VAL A 133 -0.98 5.25 4.44
N THR A 134 0.30 4.94 4.31
CA THR A 134 1.31 5.81 3.66
C THR A 134 2.17 5.04 2.66
N GLY A 135 2.88 5.78 1.81
CA GLY A 135 3.87 5.25 0.85
C GLY A 135 3.29 4.71 -0.44
N LEU A 136 2.03 5.02 -0.74
CA LEU A 136 1.40 4.67 -2.00
C LEU A 136 1.83 5.64 -3.10
N HIS A 137 1.83 5.16 -4.34
CA HIS A 137 2.14 5.94 -5.54
C HIS A 137 1.01 5.80 -6.55
N LEU A 138 0.76 6.82 -7.35
CA LEU A 138 -0.10 6.76 -8.52
C LEU A 138 0.76 6.58 -9.76
N GLU A 139 0.37 5.68 -10.65
CA GLU A 139 0.93 5.52 -11.98
C GLU A 139 -0.11 5.93 -13.02
N GLY A 140 0.29 6.74 -14.01
CA GLY A 140 -0.61 7.26 -15.04
C GLY A 140 -1.47 8.46 -14.59
N ALA A 141 -1.34 8.90 -13.34
CA ALA A 141 -1.99 10.09 -12.80
C ALA A 141 -1.11 10.79 -11.76
N GLY A 142 -1.43 12.05 -11.49
CA GLY A 142 -0.96 12.81 -10.34
C GLY A 142 -2.05 12.98 -9.29
N TRP A 143 -1.68 13.61 -8.18
CA TRP A 143 -2.59 14.09 -7.16
C TRP A 143 -2.44 15.61 -7.03
N ASP A 144 -3.55 16.34 -7.10
CA ASP A 144 -3.58 17.78 -6.84
C ASP A 144 -3.99 18.02 -5.38
N GLU A 145 -3.02 18.46 -4.57
CA GLU A 145 -3.23 18.75 -3.15
C GLU A 145 -4.19 19.92 -2.90
N ARG A 146 -4.36 20.83 -3.87
CA ARG A 146 -5.25 22.00 -3.71
C ARG A 146 -6.70 21.63 -3.92
N THR A 147 -6.98 20.74 -4.86
CA THR A 147 -8.34 20.27 -5.17
C THR A 147 -8.69 18.96 -4.48
N CYS A 148 -7.71 18.32 -3.82
CA CYS A 148 -7.84 17.01 -3.18
C CYS A 148 -8.41 15.95 -4.13
N ALA A 149 -7.93 15.94 -5.37
CA ALA A 149 -8.42 15.06 -6.42
C ALA A 149 -7.28 14.53 -7.30
N LEU A 150 -7.59 13.49 -8.07
CA LEU A 150 -6.76 13.03 -9.17
C LEU A 150 -6.51 14.16 -10.16
N ALA A 151 -5.31 14.16 -10.73
CA ALA A 151 -4.91 15.11 -11.74
C ALA A 151 -4.18 14.39 -12.88
N PRO A 152 -4.09 15.00 -14.07
CA PRO A 152 -3.21 14.49 -15.12
C PRO A 152 -1.77 14.35 -14.63
N PRO A 153 -1.01 13.34 -15.10
CA PRO A 153 0.39 13.18 -14.74
C PRO A 153 1.20 14.38 -15.25
N ARG A 154 2.23 14.78 -14.48
CA ARG A 154 3.14 15.85 -14.91
C ARG A 154 4.00 15.37 -16.08
N PRO A 155 4.42 16.26 -17.00
CA PRO A 155 5.29 15.88 -18.10
C PRO A 155 6.56 15.17 -17.61
N ARG A 156 6.86 14.00 -18.20
CA ARG A 156 8.01 13.13 -17.86
C ARG A 156 7.97 12.52 -16.44
N GLN A 157 6.83 12.56 -15.77
CA GLN A 157 6.63 11.90 -14.49
C GLN A 157 5.65 10.73 -14.67
N MET A 158 6.17 9.51 -14.69
CA MET A 158 5.35 8.30 -14.84
C MET A 158 4.55 7.98 -13.58
N THR A 159 5.12 8.33 -12.42
CA THR A 159 4.55 8.04 -11.11
C THR A 159 4.60 9.26 -10.19
N ALA A 160 3.54 9.45 -9.40
CA ALA A 160 3.45 10.51 -8.39
C ALA A 160 3.17 9.89 -7.01
N PRO A 161 3.69 10.44 -5.91
CA PRO A 161 3.32 9.94 -4.58
C PRO A 161 1.85 10.28 -4.28
N LEU A 162 1.10 9.31 -3.78
CA LEU A 162 -0.23 9.54 -3.22
C LEU A 162 -0.07 10.01 -1.76
N PRO A 163 -0.81 11.05 -1.32
CA PRO A 163 -0.79 11.43 0.08
C PRO A 163 -1.28 10.31 1.01
N PRO A 164 -1.08 10.44 2.33
CA PRO A 164 -1.61 9.48 3.28
C PRO A 164 -3.12 9.30 3.10
N VAL A 165 -3.61 8.07 3.19
CA VAL A 165 -5.03 7.76 3.02
C VAL A 165 -5.54 7.10 4.29
N HIS A 166 -6.65 7.58 4.82
CA HIS A 166 -7.34 6.98 5.95
C HIS A 166 -8.29 5.89 5.45
N PHE A 167 -8.02 4.65 5.84
CA PHE A 167 -8.84 3.48 5.54
C PHE A 167 -9.82 3.27 6.71
N ARG A 168 -11.07 3.68 6.54
CA ARG A 168 -12.12 3.57 7.56
C ARG A 168 -13.06 2.41 7.25
N PRO A 169 -13.17 1.37 8.10
CA PRO A 169 -14.23 0.40 7.96
C PRO A 169 -15.58 1.08 8.21
N GLU A 170 -16.52 0.86 7.31
CA GLU A 170 -17.90 1.30 7.43
C GLU A 170 -18.86 0.15 7.10
N GLU A 171 -20.05 0.19 7.70
CA GLU A 171 -21.11 -0.74 7.33
C GLU A 171 -21.69 -0.38 5.97
N VAL A 172 -21.74 -1.37 5.09
CA VAL A 172 -22.26 -1.26 3.72
C VAL A 172 -23.53 -2.08 3.66
N PRO A 173 -24.58 -1.61 2.95
CA PRO A 173 -25.79 -2.40 2.76
C PRO A 173 -25.49 -3.78 2.18
N ALA A 174 -26.22 -4.79 2.66
CA ALA A 174 -26.16 -6.15 2.12
C ALA A 174 -26.63 -6.14 0.66
N GLY A 175 -25.72 -6.32 -0.28
CA GLY A 175 -25.96 -6.12 -1.72
C GLY A 175 -24.88 -5.30 -2.44
N GLY A 176 -23.96 -4.68 -1.68
CA GLY A 176 -22.83 -3.95 -2.23
C GLY A 176 -23.12 -2.47 -2.51
N CYS A 177 -22.04 -1.75 -2.77
CA CYS A 177 -21.92 -0.31 -3.01
C CYS A 177 -21.73 0.54 -1.75
N THR A 178 -20.46 0.74 -1.36
CA THR A 178 -20.05 1.96 -0.66
C THR A 178 -20.11 3.11 -1.66
N ALA A 179 -21.07 4.03 -1.46
CA ALA A 179 -21.05 5.41 -1.93
C ALA A 179 -20.25 5.71 -3.23
N GLY A 180 -20.66 5.11 -4.35
CA GLY A 180 -20.02 5.35 -5.66
C GLY A 180 -20.94 5.19 -6.88
N ASP A 181 -22.20 4.79 -6.72
CA ASP A 181 -23.06 4.41 -7.84
C ASP A 181 -23.92 5.55 -8.41
N SER A 182 -23.80 6.79 -7.93
CA SER A 182 -24.71 7.86 -8.37
C SER A 182 -24.16 9.29 -8.46
N ASP A 183 -22.87 9.52 -8.20
CA ASP A 183 -22.27 10.83 -8.47
C ASP A 183 -20.87 10.63 -9.06
N GLY A 184 -20.71 10.93 -10.36
CA GLY A 184 -19.57 10.54 -11.21
C GLY A 184 -18.20 11.13 -10.84
N GLY A 185 -18.02 11.58 -9.60
CA GLY A 185 -16.81 12.22 -9.07
C GLY A 185 -15.83 11.29 -8.35
N MET A 186 -16.06 9.96 -8.31
CA MET A 186 -15.13 9.01 -7.69
C MET A 186 -14.63 7.96 -8.69
N TYR A 187 -13.35 7.61 -8.58
CA TYR A 187 -12.69 6.58 -9.36
C TYR A 187 -12.24 5.43 -8.45
N ALA A 188 -12.68 4.22 -8.76
CA ALA A 188 -12.26 2.98 -8.09
C ALA A 188 -10.83 2.58 -8.51
N CYS A 189 -9.84 3.30 -8.04
CA CYS A 189 -8.44 3.12 -8.41
C CYS A 189 -7.90 1.76 -7.93
N PRO A 190 -7.44 0.87 -8.81
CA PRO A 190 -6.90 -0.43 -8.40
C PRO A 190 -5.52 -0.24 -7.73
N LEU A 191 -5.32 -0.85 -6.57
CA LEU A 191 -4.06 -0.86 -5.83
C LEU A 191 -3.32 -2.19 -6.03
N TYR A 192 -2.07 -2.12 -6.45
CA TYR A 192 -1.19 -3.29 -6.67
C TYR A 192 0.07 -3.23 -5.82
N LYS A 193 0.70 -4.39 -5.58
CA LYS A 193 2.00 -4.45 -4.90
C LYS A 193 3.13 -3.94 -5.81
N THR A 194 3.09 -4.29 -7.11
CA THR A 194 4.10 -3.93 -8.12
C THR A 194 3.45 -3.46 -9.42
N SER A 195 4.22 -2.73 -10.25
CA SER A 195 3.80 -2.18 -11.55
C SER A 195 3.44 -3.23 -12.60
N VAL A 196 3.87 -4.49 -12.43
CA VAL A 196 3.54 -5.59 -13.35
C VAL A 196 2.03 -5.75 -13.50
N ARG A 197 1.25 -5.39 -12.46
CA ARG A 197 -0.23 -5.48 -12.40
C ARG A 197 -0.80 -6.85 -12.78
N ALA A 198 0.05 -7.87 -12.81
CA ALA A 198 -0.29 -9.26 -13.03
C ALA A 198 0.01 -10.07 -11.78
N GLY A 199 -0.80 -11.10 -11.55
CA GLY A 199 -0.62 -12.03 -10.44
C GLY A 199 -1.53 -13.24 -10.60
N VAL A 200 -1.15 -14.34 -9.96
CA VAL A 200 -2.00 -15.53 -9.81
C VAL A 200 -2.82 -15.43 -8.53
N LEU A 201 -3.95 -16.16 -8.49
CA LEU A 201 -4.73 -16.38 -7.28
C LEU A 201 -4.00 -17.38 -6.38
N SER A 202 -3.86 -17.05 -5.10
CA SER A 202 -3.40 -17.99 -4.08
C SER A 202 -4.44 -19.08 -3.84
N THR A 203 -4.05 -20.12 -3.11
CA THR A 203 -4.98 -21.16 -2.62
C THR A 203 -6.11 -20.60 -1.74
N THR A 204 -5.95 -19.39 -1.20
CA THR A 204 -6.95 -18.66 -0.42
C THR A 204 -7.80 -17.72 -1.26
N GLY A 205 -7.67 -17.74 -2.59
CA GLY A 205 -8.43 -16.90 -3.52
C GLY A 205 -7.97 -15.43 -3.57
N GLN A 206 -6.84 -15.09 -2.94
CA GLN A 206 -6.31 -13.73 -2.94
C GLN A 206 -5.27 -13.55 -4.04
N SER A 207 -5.28 -12.41 -4.72
CA SER A 207 -4.27 -12.13 -5.75
C SER A 207 -2.89 -11.95 -5.12
N THR A 208 -1.87 -12.51 -5.78
CA THR A 208 -0.47 -12.30 -5.42
C THR A 208 -0.03 -10.84 -5.54
N ASN A 209 -0.67 -10.06 -6.43
CA ASN A 209 -0.30 -8.67 -6.72
C ASN A 209 -1.42 -7.65 -6.48
N PHE A 210 -2.66 -7.93 -6.87
CA PHE A 210 -3.79 -7.02 -6.64
C PHE A 210 -4.17 -6.99 -5.15
N VAL A 211 -4.27 -5.79 -4.58
CA VAL A 211 -4.59 -5.58 -3.15
C VAL A 211 -6.08 -5.30 -2.98
N MET A 212 -6.59 -4.20 -3.53
CA MET A 212 -8.00 -3.79 -3.49
C MET A 212 -8.25 -2.57 -4.40
N HIS A 213 -9.49 -2.12 -4.52
CA HIS A 213 -9.79 -0.78 -5.06
C HIS A 213 -9.79 0.27 -3.95
N VAL A 214 -9.18 1.42 -4.23
CA VAL A 214 -9.18 2.62 -3.39
C VAL A 214 -10.02 3.68 -4.10
N GLN A 215 -11.09 4.17 -3.47
CA GLN A 215 -11.90 5.23 -4.06
C GLN A 215 -11.16 6.56 -3.97
N LEU A 216 -10.90 7.18 -5.12
CA LEU A 216 -10.20 8.46 -5.23
C LEU A 216 -11.08 9.48 -5.96
N PRO A 217 -11.14 10.75 -5.49
CA PRO A 217 -11.88 11.80 -6.17
C PRO A 217 -11.32 12.10 -7.56
N CYS A 218 -12.20 12.21 -8.55
CA CYS A 218 -11.87 12.66 -9.90
C CYS A 218 -11.67 14.18 -9.93
N ALA A 219 -10.75 14.66 -10.79
CA ALA A 219 -10.65 16.10 -11.05
C ALA A 219 -11.97 16.67 -11.59
N ALA A 220 -12.24 17.94 -11.30
CA ALA A 220 -13.38 18.66 -11.88
C ALA A 220 -13.36 18.60 -13.42
N GLY A 221 -14.49 18.21 -14.01
CA GLY A 221 -14.62 18.05 -15.47
C GLY A 221 -14.07 16.72 -16.03
N THR A 222 -13.62 15.82 -15.16
CA THR A 222 -13.28 14.43 -15.50
C THR A 222 -14.20 13.46 -14.77
N ASP A 223 -14.28 12.23 -15.27
CA ASP A 223 -15.06 11.15 -14.72
C ASP A 223 -14.19 9.90 -14.52
N ALA A 224 -14.76 8.86 -13.92
CA ALA A 224 -14.05 7.59 -13.72
C ALA A 224 -13.56 6.98 -15.05
N SER A 225 -14.31 7.13 -16.15
CA SER A 225 -13.97 6.52 -17.44
C SER A 225 -12.64 7.05 -18.00
N THR A 226 -12.35 8.34 -17.79
CA THR A 226 -11.08 8.97 -18.15
C THR A 226 -9.89 8.24 -17.53
N TYR A 227 -9.97 7.90 -16.24
CA TYR A 227 -8.89 7.23 -15.51
C TYR A 227 -8.81 5.73 -15.81
N VAL A 228 -9.95 5.08 -16.09
CA VAL A 228 -10.00 3.70 -16.59
C VAL A 228 -9.27 3.59 -17.94
N LEU A 229 -9.62 4.46 -18.90
CA LEU A 229 -9.01 4.46 -20.24
C LEU A 229 -7.51 4.81 -20.21
N SER A 230 -7.11 5.65 -19.25
CA SER A 230 -5.70 6.01 -19.04
C SER A 230 -4.91 4.93 -18.27
N GLY A 231 -5.57 3.87 -17.81
CA GLY A 231 -4.92 2.78 -17.09
C GLY A 231 -4.32 3.21 -15.76
N VAL A 232 -4.96 4.14 -15.04
CA VAL A 232 -4.45 4.63 -13.76
C VAL A 232 -4.49 3.53 -12.69
N ALA A 233 -3.45 3.46 -11.86
CA ALA A 233 -3.44 2.58 -10.70
C ALA A 233 -2.64 3.17 -9.55
N ALA A 234 -2.94 2.68 -8.35
CA ALA A 234 -2.10 2.89 -7.18
C ALA A 234 -1.11 1.73 -7.03
N LEU A 235 0.11 2.02 -6.59
CA LEU A 235 1.19 1.06 -6.41
C LEU A 235 1.78 1.17 -5.00
N CYS A 236 2.06 0.01 -4.40
CA CYS A 236 2.85 -0.05 -3.18
C CYS A 236 4.34 0.18 -3.44
N ALA A 237 4.89 -0.42 -4.50
CA ALA A 237 6.31 -0.35 -4.80
C ALA A 237 6.56 0.12 -6.25
N LEU A 238 7.52 1.02 -6.39
CA LEU A 238 8.09 1.43 -7.67
C LEU A 238 9.26 0.53 -8.08
N ASP A 239 9.53 0.44 -9.38
CA ASP A 239 10.54 -0.45 -9.96
C ASP A 239 11.97 0.10 -9.81
N GLY A 240 12.12 1.43 -9.77
CA GLY A 240 13.40 2.12 -9.63
C GLY A 240 13.69 2.64 -8.22
N ASP A 241 14.72 3.47 -8.09
CA ASP A 241 14.97 4.26 -6.88
C ASP A 241 13.83 5.28 -6.64
N GLU A 242 13.50 5.51 -5.37
CA GLU A 242 12.56 6.56 -4.94
C GLU A 242 13.21 7.95 -4.98
#